data_AF-A0A2G8HXS0-F1
#
_entry.id   AF-A0A2G8HXS0-F1
#
_cell.length_a   1.000
_cell.length_b   1.000
_cell.length_c   1.000
_cell.angle_alpha   90.00
_cell.angle_beta   90.00
_cell.angle_gamma   90.00
#
_symmetry.space_group_name_H-M   'P 1'
#
loop_
_entity.id
_entity.type
_entity.pdbx_description
1 polymer ?
#
loop_
_entity_poly.entity_id
_entity_poly.type
_entity_poly.pdbx_seq_one_letter_code
_entity_poly.pdbx_strand_id
1 'polypeptide(L)'
;MKILVMVTMLALSSFSISAKSSNPRRKLTITMANYILQQRVGQAIHRDVIDSYPFFNYIYGCTVGDIDAYPCPHKKAYKRLENLLVIHPDLHSASNEYLSWIMVQGMTRMIMEKRYQLEKFPKVRVVEVEQMIMLSAQRFWNELNPPMSRDLDLYRTSNTNIGYSLDLSVLAFTRAFNQNPAINFYNKVALRATRFEDVFLSVSDIIDNDHFSEKEREVAKHILDDFEQAL
;
A
#
# COMPACT_ATOMS: atom_id res chain seq x y z
N MET A 1 -44.01 -19.82 10.47
CA MET A 1 -43.51 -18.43 10.31
C MET A 1 -42.73 -17.91 11.52
N LYS A 2 -43.26 -17.94 12.75
CA LYS A 2 -42.58 -17.36 13.94
C LYS A 2 -41.19 -17.95 14.24
N ILE A 3 -41.03 -19.27 14.09
CA ILE A 3 -39.76 -19.98 14.31
C ILE A 3 -38.73 -19.57 13.24
N LEU A 4 -39.14 -19.47 11.97
CA LEU A 4 -38.24 -19.09 10.87
C LEU A 4 -37.69 -17.67 11.06
N VAL A 5 -38.54 -16.73 11.50
CA VAL A 5 -38.15 -15.33 11.80
C VAL A 5 -37.15 -15.27 12.96
N MET A 6 -37.37 -16.03 14.04
CA MET A 6 -36.43 -16.11 15.17
C MET A 6 -35.09 -16.70 14.76
N VAL A 7 -35.08 -17.76 13.95
CA VAL A 7 -33.85 -18.38 13.44
C VAL A 7 -33.08 -17.41 12.53
N THR A 8 -33.77 -16.67 11.64
CA THR A 8 -33.11 -15.63 10.84
C THR A 8 -32.58 -14.47 11.68
N MET A 9 -33.28 -14.03 12.74
CA MET A 9 -32.76 -12.98 13.64
C MET A 9 -31.55 -13.45 14.48
N LEU A 10 -31.55 -14.71 14.92
CA LEU A 10 -30.42 -15.31 15.63
C LEU A 10 -29.21 -15.48 14.70
N ALA A 11 -29.43 -15.89 13.44
CA ALA A 11 -28.38 -15.92 12.42
C ALA A 11 -27.85 -14.50 12.12
N LEU A 12 -28.72 -13.54 11.85
CA LEU A 12 -28.34 -12.15 11.56
C LEU A 12 -27.59 -11.48 12.73
N SER A 13 -27.98 -11.75 13.97
CA SER A 13 -27.29 -11.20 15.15
C SER A 13 -25.93 -11.86 15.40
N SER A 14 -25.77 -13.16 15.10
CA SER A 14 -24.47 -13.84 15.19
C SER A 14 -23.48 -13.43 14.08
N PHE A 15 -23.96 -13.14 12.87
CA PHE A 15 -23.13 -12.50 11.82
C PHE A 15 -22.75 -11.05 12.18
N SER A 16 -23.63 -10.32 12.89
CA SER A 16 -23.40 -8.93 13.29
C SER A 16 -22.32 -8.76 14.37
N ILE A 17 -22.12 -9.78 15.24
CA ILE A 17 -21.10 -9.74 16.29
C ILE A 17 -19.68 -9.82 15.70
N SER A 18 -19.51 -10.50 14.55
CA SER A 18 -18.21 -10.59 13.89
C SER A 18 -17.73 -9.25 13.31
N ALA A 19 -18.65 -8.34 13.00
CA ALA A 19 -18.38 -7.01 12.46
C ALA A 19 -18.05 -5.94 13.53
N LYS A 20 -18.30 -6.23 14.83
CA LYS A 20 -18.15 -5.25 15.93
C LYS A 20 -16.87 -5.41 16.76
N SER A 21 -15.92 -6.22 16.32
CA SER A 21 -14.64 -6.31 17.02
C SER A 21 -13.76 -5.10 16.68
N SER A 22 -13.53 -4.24 17.67
CA SER A 22 -12.65 -3.07 17.58
C SER A 22 -11.17 -3.42 17.53
N ASN A 23 -10.80 -4.71 17.59
CA ASN A 23 -9.40 -5.13 17.54
C ASN A 23 -8.80 -4.79 16.16
N PRO A 24 -7.84 -3.85 16.08
CA PRO A 24 -7.27 -3.41 14.81
C PRO A 24 -6.61 -4.58 14.05
N ARG A 25 -5.93 -5.49 14.76
CA ARG A 25 -5.31 -6.67 14.13
C ARG A 25 -6.34 -7.55 13.44
N ARG A 26 -7.51 -7.75 14.05
CA ARG A 26 -8.62 -8.51 13.43
C ARG A 26 -9.15 -7.83 12.17
N LYS A 27 -9.22 -6.49 12.15
CA LYS A 27 -9.63 -5.72 10.98
C LYS A 27 -8.67 -5.91 9.80
N LEU A 28 -7.35 -5.93 10.06
CA LEU A 28 -6.36 -6.26 9.02
C LEU A 28 -6.49 -7.70 8.55
N THR A 29 -6.73 -8.65 9.46
CA THR A 29 -6.96 -10.05 9.08
C THR A 29 -8.19 -10.22 8.20
N ILE A 30 -9.28 -9.53 8.51
CA ILE A 30 -10.48 -9.50 7.68
C ILE A 30 -10.18 -8.86 6.32
N THR A 31 -9.44 -7.75 6.30
CA THR A 31 -9.05 -7.05 5.06
C THR A 31 -8.23 -7.99 4.17
N MET A 32 -7.23 -8.65 4.73
CA MET A 32 -6.39 -9.61 4.02
C MET A 32 -7.21 -10.76 3.44
N ALA A 33 -8.02 -11.42 4.28
CA ALA A 33 -8.76 -12.61 3.89
C ALA A 33 -9.89 -12.33 2.90
N ASN A 34 -10.61 -11.21 3.08
CA ASN A 34 -11.85 -10.95 2.34
C ASN A 34 -11.66 -10.00 1.16
N TYR A 35 -10.56 -9.24 1.09
CA TYR A 35 -10.32 -8.30 -0.01
C TYR A 35 -9.09 -8.72 -0.81
N ILE A 36 -7.93 -8.81 -0.15
CA ILE A 36 -6.66 -9.01 -0.85
C ILE A 36 -6.58 -10.41 -1.46
N LEU A 37 -6.82 -11.45 -0.66
CA LEU A 37 -6.73 -12.84 -1.12
C LEU A 37 -7.84 -13.26 -2.08
N GLN A 38 -8.84 -12.42 -2.33
CA GLN A 38 -9.88 -12.72 -3.33
C GLN A 38 -9.49 -12.26 -4.75
N GLN A 39 -8.56 -11.30 -4.88
CA GLN A 39 -8.15 -10.77 -6.17
C GLN A 39 -6.90 -11.48 -6.69
N ARG A 40 -6.76 -11.62 -8.02
CA ARG A 40 -5.63 -12.32 -8.63
C ARG A 40 -4.33 -11.57 -8.40
N VAL A 41 -4.34 -10.25 -8.59
CA VAL A 41 -3.19 -9.39 -8.30
C VAL A 41 -2.83 -9.47 -6.82
N GLY A 42 -3.82 -9.46 -5.93
CA GLY A 42 -3.60 -9.57 -4.49
C GLY A 42 -2.98 -10.91 -4.06
N GLN A 43 -3.45 -12.03 -4.64
CA GLN A 43 -2.88 -13.36 -4.43
C GLN A 43 -1.44 -13.46 -4.95
N ALA A 44 -1.15 -12.90 -6.12
CA ALA A 44 0.19 -12.90 -6.70
C ALA A 44 1.18 -12.14 -5.81
N ILE A 45 0.82 -10.90 -5.41
CA ILE A 45 1.64 -10.09 -4.51
C ILE A 45 1.83 -10.80 -3.16
N HIS A 46 0.78 -11.37 -2.59
CA HIS A 46 0.90 -12.09 -1.32
C HIS A 46 1.83 -13.30 -1.42
N ARG A 47 1.77 -14.05 -2.52
CA ARG A 47 2.65 -15.17 -2.78
C ARG A 47 4.10 -14.72 -2.87
N ASP A 48 4.38 -13.68 -3.65
CA ASP A 48 5.74 -13.15 -3.81
C ASP A 48 6.31 -12.62 -2.49
N VAL A 49 5.46 -12.03 -1.63
CA VAL A 49 5.84 -11.67 -0.26
C VAL A 49 6.20 -12.90 0.57
N ILE A 50 5.37 -13.96 0.56
CA ILE A 50 5.66 -15.18 1.34
C ILE A 50 6.94 -15.84 0.85
N ASP A 51 7.17 -15.89 -0.46
CA ASP A 51 8.36 -16.48 -1.05
C ASP A 51 9.62 -15.69 -0.65
N SER A 52 9.50 -14.36 -0.51
CA SER A 52 10.57 -13.48 -0.03
C SER A 52 10.73 -13.47 1.50
N TYR A 53 9.63 -13.65 2.22
CA TYR A 53 9.48 -13.48 3.68
C TYR A 53 8.50 -14.54 4.25
N PRO A 54 8.97 -15.78 4.52
CA PRO A 54 8.11 -16.91 4.91
C PRO A 54 7.30 -16.71 6.20
N PHE A 55 7.70 -15.76 7.05
CA PHE A 55 7.03 -15.44 8.31
C PHE A 55 6.38 -14.04 8.29
N PHE A 56 5.84 -13.64 7.14
CA PHE A 56 5.18 -12.35 6.95
C PHE A 56 4.02 -12.14 7.93
N ASN A 57 3.96 -10.95 8.52
CA ASN A 57 2.92 -10.54 9.45
C ASN A 57 2.56 -9.06 9.24
N TYR A 58 1.35 -8.66 9.64
CA TYR A 58 0.89 -7.27 9.63
C TYR A 58 0.39 -6.86 11.01
N ILE A 59 0.72 -5.64 11.45
CA ILE A 59 0.27 -5.08 12.73
C ILE A 59 -0.06 -3.59 12.61
N TYR A 60 -0.80 -3.07 13.58
CA TYR A 60 -0.91 -1.63 13.79
C TYR A 60 0.20 -1.15 14.73
N GLY A 61 0.81 0.01 14.47
CA GLY A 61 1.79 0.58 15.40
C GLY A 61 2.75 1.61 14.85
N CYS A 62 3.61 2.11 15.75
CA CYS A 62 4.82 2.82 15.38
C CYS A 62 6.03 1.86 15.40
N THR A 63 7.05 2.28 14.68
CA THR A 63 8.31 1.56 14.51
C THR A 63 9.27 1.81 15.69
N VAL A 64 9.08 2.93 16.38
CA VAL A 64 9.76 3.31 17.61
C VAL A 64 8.73 3.90 18.56
N GLY A 65 8.61 3.33 19.75
CA GLY A 65 7.67 3.77 20.78
C GLY A 65 6.50 2.81 21.05
N ASP A 66 5.77 3.12 22.11
CA ASP A 66 4.52 2.44 22.48
C ASP A 66 3.44 2.72 21.43
N ILE A 67 2.78 1.66 20.97
CA ILE A 67 1.75 1.69 19.92
C ILE A 67 0.57 2.57 20.33
N ASP A 68 0.35 2.71 21.64
CA ASP A 68 -0.78 3.42 22.23
C ASP A 68 -0.51 4.94 22.44
N ALA A 69 0.72 5.43 22.23
CA ALA A 69 1.11 6.80 22.55
C ALA A 69 1.58 7.64 21.34
N TYR A 70 0.65 8.34 20.68
CA TYR A 70 0.77 9.59 19.85
C TYR A 70 1.88 9.71 18.75
N PRO A 71 1.66 10.58 17.74
CA PRO A 71 1.63 10.20 16.33
C PRO A 71 2.99 9.74 15.78
N CYS A 72 3.02 8.64 15.01
CA CYS A 72 4.25 8.26 14.34
C CYS A 72 4.58 9.35 13.29
N PRO A 73 5.77 9.98 13.34
CA PRO A 73 6.15 10.90 12.28
C PRO A 73 6.12 10.18 10.93
N HIS A 74 5.58 10.84 9.91
CA HIS A 74 5.41 10.35 8.54
C HIS A 74 6.61 9.55 7.99
N LYS A 75 7.83 9.87 8.44
CA LYS A 75 9.08 9.23 8.03
C LYS A 75 9.31 7.81 8.57
N LYS A 76 8.43 7.27 9.42
CA LYS A 76 8.65 5.97 10.07
C LYS A 76 7.39 5.12 10.23
N ALA A 77 6.49 5.13 9.24
CA ALA A 77 5.40 4.15 9.16
C ALA A 77 5.90 2.71 8.85
N TYR A 78 7.19 2.57 8.50
CA TYR A 78 7.80 1.31 8.13
C TYR A 78 9.10 1.09 8.92
N LYS A 79 9.14 0.15 9.86
CA LYS A 79 10.39 -0.41 10.38
C LYS A 79 10.47 -1.76 9.74
N ARG A 80 11.61 -1.99 9.11
CA ARG A 80 12.12 -3.31 8.77
C ARG A 80 12.38 -4.11 10.05
N LEU A 81 11.33 -4.63 10.66
CA LEU A 81 11.43 -6.00 11.10
C LEU A 81 11.13 -6.76 9.80
N GLU A 82 12.13 -7.46 9.25
CA GLU A 82 12.20 -7.88 7.84
C GLU A 82 10.94 -8.56 7.29
N ASN A 83 10.07 -9.09 8.16
CA ASN A 83 8.86 -9.82 7.81
C ASN A 83 7.56 -9.11 8.28
N LEU A 84 7.59 -7.81 8.56
CA LEU A 84 6.48 -7.11 9.21
C LEU A 84 6.02 -5.88 8.42
N LEU A 85 4.74 -5.85 8.06
CA LEU A 85 4.06 -4.64 7.59
C LEU A 85 3.38 -3.93 8.77
N VAL A 86 3.82 -2.71 9.06
CA VAL A 86 3.24 -1.88 10.13
C VAL A 86 2.32 -0.84 9.52
N ILE A 87 1.08 -0.75 10.01
CA ILE A 87 0.08 0.22 9.58
C ILE A 87 -0.11 1.26 10.70
N HIS A 88 -0.13 2.53 10.31
CA HIS A 88 -0.18 3.65 11.26
C HIS A 88 -1.42 3.58 12.19
N PRO A 89 -1.29 3.83 13.51
CA PRO A 89 -2.39 3.76 14.47
C PRO A 89 -3.60 4.63 14.12
N ASP A 90 -3.39 5.87 13.64
CA ASP A 90 -4.47 6.78 13.22
C ASP A 90 -5.34 6.22 12.07
N LEU A 91 -4.89 5.15 11.40
CA LEU A 91 -5.66 4.44 10.38
C LEU A 91 -6.58 3.35 10.97
N HIS A 92 -6.69 3.25 12.29
CA HIS A 92 -7.60 2.31 12.95
C HIS A 92 -9.05 2.47 12.45
N SER A 93 -9.45 3.70 12.11
CA SER A 93 -10.81 4.07 11.70
C SER A 93 -11.04 3.91 10.20
N ALA A 94 -9.99 3.69 9.41
CA ALA A 94 -10.08 3.65 7.95
C ALA A 94 -10.94 2.48 7.45
N SER A 95 -11.61 2.64 6.30
CA SER A 95 -12.42 1.57 5.69
C SER A 95 -11.55 0.37 5.29
N ASN A 96 -12.16 -0.81 5.11
CA ASN A 96 -11.44 -1.99 4.59
C ASN A 96 -10.90 -1.76 3.17
N GLU A 97 -11.58 -0.92 2.37
CA GLU A 97 -11.11 -0.45 1.07
C GLU A 97 -9.72 0.19 1.19
N TYR A 98 -9.59 1.16 2.09
CA TYR A 98 -8.35 1.90 2.26
C TYR A 98 -7.24 1.06 2.87
N LEU A 99 -7.59 0.19 3.82
CA LEU A 99 -6.63 -0.76 4.39
C LEU A 99 -6.13 -1.73 3.31
N SER A 100 -6.99 -2.19 2.41
CA SER A 100 -6.58 -3.03 1.27
C SER A 100 -5.59 -2.30 0.36
N TRP A 101 -5.91 -1.05 0.01
CA TRP A 101 -5.04 -0.19 -0.80
C TRP A 101 -3.64 -0.02 -0.20
N ILE A 102 -3.55 0.29 1.09
CA ILE A 102 -2.26 0.44 1.79
C ILE A 102 -1.53 -0.89 1.91
N MET A 103 -2.23 -1.97 2.24
CA MET A 103 -1.62 -3.29 2.38
C MET A 103 -0.97 -3.75 1.07
N VAL A 104 -1.65 -3.55 -0.07
CA VAL A 104 -1.12 -3.91 -1.38
C VAL A 104 0.13 -3.08 -1.72
N GLN A 105 0.11 -1.77 -1.47
CA GLN A 105 1.31 -0.93 -1.65
C GLN A 105 2.47 -1.39 -0.75
N GLY A 106 2.20 -1.65 0.52
CA GLY A 106 3.21 -2.08 1.49
C GLY A 106 3.85 -3.41 1.11
N MET A 107 3.03 -4.41 0.76
CA MET A 107 3.50 -5.71 0.28
C MET A 107 4.29 -5.59 -1.02
N THR A 108 3.84 -4.78 -1.97
CA THR A 108 4.57 -4.56 -3.22
C THR A 108 5.91 -3.88 -2.96
N ARG A 109 5.95 -2.89 -2.07
CA ARG A 109 7.19 -2.23 -1.65
C ARG A 109 8.17 -3.23 -1.04
N MET A 110 7.70 -4.15 -0.19
CA MET A 110 8.53 -5.23 0.37
C MET A 110 9.19 -6.06 -0.73
N ILE A 111 8.42 -6.49 -1.73
CA ILE A 111 8.93 -7.26 -2.86
C ILE A 111 9.98 -6.46 -3.63
N MET A 112 9.68 -5.20 -3.99
CA MET A 112 10.59 -4.38 -4.79
C MET A 112 11.89 -4.03 -4.04
N GLU A 113 11.79 -3.72 -2.74
CA GLU A 113 12.98 -3.46 -1.92
C GLU A 113 13.89 -4.69 -1.85
N LYS A 114 13.30 -5.90 -1.74
CA LYS A 114 14.05 -7.15 -1.75
C LYS A 114 14.65 -7.45 -3.13
N ARG A 115 13.84 -7.35 -4.19
CA ARG A 115 14.22 -7.64 -5.59
C ARG A 115 15.39 -6.78 -6.04
N TYR A 116 15.33 -5.48 -5.79
CA TYR A 116 16.38 -4.53 -6.19
C TYR A 116 17.47 -4.32 -5.12
N GLN A 117 17.43 -5.07 -4.02
CA GLN A 117 18.41 -4.98 -2.92
C GLN A 117 18.61 -3.54 -2.43
N LEU A 118 17.52 -2.77 -2.28
CA LEU A 118 17.58 -1.33 -1.96
C LEU A 118 18.16 -1.03 -0.57
N GLU A 119 18.35 -2.04 0.28
CA GLU A 119 19.13 -1.89 1.51
C GLU A 119 20.62 -1.74 1.25
N LYS A 120 21.13 -2.50 0.27
CA LYS A 120 22.53 -2.52 -0.12
C LYS A 120 22.85 -1.39 -1.08
N PHE A 121 21.89 -1.02 -1.94
CA PHE A 121 22.00 0.04 -2.93
C PHE A 121 20.95 1.14 -2.70
N PRO A 122 20.99 1.86 -1.57
CA PRO A 122 19.97 2.83 -1.21
C PRO A 122 19.89 4.02 -2.18
N LYS A 123 20.98 4.34 -2.87
CA LYS A 123 21.04 5.39 -3.90
C LYS A 123 20.25 5.05 -5.16
N VAL A 124 19.84 3.79 -5.32
CA VAL A 124 19.05 3.28 -6.46
C VAL A 124 17.55 3.29 -6.12
N ARG A 125 17.15 3.92 -5.01
CA ARG A 125 15.75 4.23 -4.73
C ARG A 125 15.30 5.37 -5.64
N VAL A 126 14.62 5.01 -6.71
CA VAL A 126 14.19 5.91 -7.80
C VAL A 126 12.67 5.98 -7.93
N VAL A 127 12.20 6.99 -8.66
CA VAL A 127 10.77 7.26 -8.88
C VAL A 127 10.06 6.08 -9.54
N GLU A 128 10.72 5.36 -10.45
CA GLU A 128 10.14 4.22 -11.18
C GLU A 128 9.75 3.07 -10.24
N VAL A 129 10.49 2.86 -9.15
CA VAL A 129 10.13 1.87 -8.12
C VAL A 129 8.80 2.27 -7.45
N GLU A 130 8.63 3.53 -7.10
CA GLU A 130 7.38 4.05 -6.51
C GLU A 130 6.22 3.98 -7.52
N GLN A 131 6.49 4.23 -8.81
CA GLN A 131 5.51 4.08 -9.87
C GLN A 131 5.05 2.63 -10.05
N MET A 132 5.96 1.65 -10.01
CA MET A 132 5.60 0.23 -10.06
C MET A 132 4.75 -0.20 -8.85
N ILE A 133 5.08 0.28 -7.65
CA ILE A 133 4.30 0.01 -6.43
C ILE A 133 2.87 0.51 -6.59
N MET A 134 2.71 1.77 -7.03
CA MET A 134 1.39 2.39 -7.19
C MET A 134 0.61 1.79 -8.36
N LEU A 135 1.28 1.43 -9.44
CA LEU A 135 0.66 0.74 -10.58
C LEU A 135 0.08 -0.62 -10.17
N SER A 136 0.82 -1.38 -9.36
CA SER A 136 0.36 -2.69 -8.85
C SER A 136 -0.86 -2.53 -7.94
N ALA A 137 -0.86 -1.52 -7.06
CA ALA A 137 -2.01 -1.18 -6.24
C ALA A 137 -3.24 -0.78 -7.07
N GLN A 138 -3.03 -0.02 -8.15
CA GLN A 138 -4.11 0.36 -9.05
C GLN A 138 -4.67 -0.82 -9.85
N ARG A 139 -3.83 -1.75 -10.31
CA ARG A 139 -4.28 -2.99 -10.96
C ARG A 139 -5.14 -3.84 -10.02
N PHE A 140 -4.69 -4.03 -8.78
CA PHE A 140 -5.49 -4.67 -7.74
C PHE A 140 -6.84 -3.97 -7.55
N TRP A 141 -6.83 -2.63 -7.48
CA TRP A 141 -8.04 -1.85 -7.27
C TRP A 141 -9.05 -1.99 -8.42
N ASN A 142 -8.56 -2.05 -9.65
CA ASN A 142 -9.40 -2.26 -10.83
C ASN A 142 -10.03 -3.67 -10.84
N GLU A 143 -9.32 -4.71 -10.35
CA GLU A 143 -9.89 -6.07 -10.24
C GLU A 143 -11.03 -6.15 -9.24
N LEU A 144 -10.90 -5.46 -8.10
CA LEU A 144 -11.93 -5.44 -7.05
C LEU A 144 -13.25 -4.79 -7.56
N ASN A 145 -13.18 -3.96 -8.61
CA ASN A 145 -14.28 -3.13 -9.15
C ASN A 145 -15.19 -2.54 -8.05
N PRO A 146 -14.63 -1.91 -7.01
CA PRO A 146 -15.41 -1.48 -5.87
C PRO A 146 -16.18 -0.19 -6.22
N PRO A 147 -17.38 0.01 -5.66
CA PRO A 147 -17.93 1.35 -5.56
C PRO A 147 -16.97 2.18 -4.70
N MET A 148 -16.24 3.12 -5.31
CA MET A 148 -15.23 3.92 -4.59
C MET A 148 -15.89 4.64 -3.43
N SER A 149 -15.55 4.23 -2.20
CA SER A 149 -16.05 4.90 -1.03
C SER A 149 -15.41 6.27 -0.94
N ARG A 150 -16.25 7.30 -0.86
CA ARG A 150 -15.78 8.65 -0.56
C ARG A 150 -15.45 8.80 0.93
N ASP A 151 -15.42 7.76 1.76
CA ASP A 151 -15.26 7.91 3.22
C ASP A 151 -14.00 8.71 3.61
N LEU A 152 -12.93 8.64 2.81
CA LEU A 152 -11.74 9.47 3.00
C LEU A 152 -11.74 10.76 2.17
N ASP A 153 -12.51 10.84 1.08
CA ASP A 153 -12.68 12.04 0.26
C ASP A 153 -13.79 12.99 0.79
N LEU A 154 -14.73 12.50 1.60
CA LEU A 154 -15.72 13.28 2.35
C LEU A 154 -15.12 13.86 3.64
N TYR A 155 -13.92 13.41 4.02
CA TYR A 155 -13.03 14.06 4.98
C TYR A 155 -12.24 15.24 4.38
N ARG A 156 -12.72 15.79 3.25
CA ARG A 156 -12.21 17.02 2.58
C ARG A 156 -12.28 18.30 3.41
N THR A 157 -12.76 18.25 4.65
CA THR A 157 -12.99 19.44 5.49
C THR A 157 -11.88 19.74 6.49
N SER A 158 -10.81 18.93 6.57
CA SER A 158 -9.75 19.21 7.55
C SER A 158 -8.34 18.83 7.08
N ASN A 159 -7.42 19.80 7.19
CA ASN A 159 -5.97 19.61 7.07
C ASN A 159 -5.39 18.61 8.12
N THR A 160 -6.23 18.11 9.04
CA THR A 160 -5.86 17.10 10.04
C THR A 160 -6.06 15.65 9.57
N ASN A 161 -6.66 15.42 8.39
CA ASN A 161 -6.80 14.05 7.88
C ASN A 161 -5.46 13.52 7.35
N ILE A 162 -4.93 12.48 7.99
CA ILE A 162 -3.62 11.90 7.66
C ILE A 162 -3.56 11.27 6.25
N GLY A 163 -4.68 10.74 5.74
CA GLY A 163 -4.75 10.17 4.39
C GLY A 163 -4.69 11.25 3.30
N TYR A 164 -5.31 12.41 3.53
CA TYR A 164 -5.19 13.57 2.65
C TYR A 164 -3.80 14.20 2.75
N SER A 165 -3.27 14.37 3.96
CA SER A 165 -1.94 14.96 4.17
C SER A 165 -0.82 14.10 3.60
N LEU A 166 -1.00 12.78 3.50
CA LEU A 166 -0.08 11.82 2.88
C LEU A 166 -0.33 11.57 1.38
N ASP A 167 -1.30 12.27 0.78
CA ASP A 167 -1.76 12.06 -0.60
C ASP A 167 -2.02 10.57 -0.91
N LEU A 168 -2.80 9.89 -0.06
CA LEU A 168 -3.12 8.46 -0.16
C LEU A 168 -4.54 8.20 -0.73
N SER A 169 -5.20 9.22 -1.29
CA SER A 169 -6.56 9.08 -1.82
C SER A 169 -6.60 8.11 -3.01
N VAL A 170 -7.28 6.97 -2.80
CA VAL A 170 -7.53 5.95 -3.84
C VAL A 170 -8.27 6.55 -5.04
N LEU A 171 -9.26 7.41 -4.78
CA LEU A 171 -10.01 8.11 -5.81
C LEU A 171 -9.11 9.04 -6.64
N ALA A 172 -8.21 9.78 -5.99
CA ALA A 172 -7.33 10.70 -6.70
C ALA A 172 -6.38 9.94 -7.64
N PHE A 173 -5.80 8.82 -7.20
CA PHE A 173 -4.97 7.97 -8.06
C PHE A 173 -5.78 7.30 -9.16
N THR A 174 -6.96 6.77 -8.84
CA THR A 174 -7.83 6.13 -9.83
C THR A 174 -8.27 7.12 -10.91
N ARG A 175 -8.57 8.38 -10.54
CA ARG A 175 -8.87 9.44 -11.52
C ARG A 175 -7.67 9.75 -12.40
N ALA A 176 -6.47 9.87 -11.82
CA ALA A 176 -5.26 10.13 -12.59
C ALA A 176 -4.92 8.96 -13.53
N PHE A 177 -5.16 7.72 -13.10
CA PHE A 177 -4.95 6.50 -13.88
C PHE A 177 -5.92 6.39 -15.06
N ASN A 178 -7.20 6.70 -14.84
CA ASN A 178 -8.23 6.64 -15.87
C ASN A 178 -8.19 7.85 -16.83
N GLN A 179 -7.37 8.86 -16.54
CA GLN A 179 -7.15 9.99 -17.44
C GLN A 179 -6.14 9.61 -18.52
N ASN A 180 -6.47 9.99 -19.76
CA ASN A 180 -5.54 9.93 -20.87
C ASN A 180 -4.94 11.34 -21.05
N PRO A 181 -3.61 11.53 -21.11
CA PRO A 181 -2.53 10.52 -21.05
C PRO A 181 -2.23 9.94 -19.65
N ALA A 182 -1.85 8.66 -19.61
CA ALA A 182 -1.42 7.94 -18.40
C ALA A 182 -0.24 8.60 -17.67
N ILE A 183 0.51 9.48 -18.35
CA ILE A 183 1.56 10.33 -17.76
C ILE A 183 1.06 11.12 -16.53
N ASN A 184 -0.23 11.45 -16.46
CA ASN A 184 -0.80 12.15 -15.31
C ASN A 184 -0.73 11.32 -14.03
N PHE A 185 -0.95 10.00 -14.14
CA PHE A 185 -0.78 9.07 -13.02
C PHE A 185 0.68 9.02 -12.56
N TYR A 186 1.61 8.81 -13.50
CA TYR A 186 3.04 8.71 -13.20
C TYR A 186 3.61 10.01 -12.59
N ASN A 187 3.19 11.17 -13.10
CA ASN A 187 3.55 12.46 -12.54
C ASN A 187 3.01 12.65 -11.12
N LYS A 188 1.77 12.24 -10.85
CA LYS A 188 1.21 12.29 -9.50
C LYS A 188 2.01 11.41 -8.53
N VAL A 189 2.40 10.22 -8.95
CA VAL A 189 3.24 9.33 -8.13
C VAL A 189 4.62 9.95 -7.88
N ALA A 190 5.25 10.52 -8.90
CA ALA A 190 6.54 11.19 -8.77
C ALA A 190 6.50 12.34 -7.75
N LEU A 191 5.49 13.22 -7.85
CA LEU A 191 5.28 14.32 -6.90
C LEU A 191 5.08 13.81 -5.47
N ARG A 192 4.33 12.72 -5.28
CA ARG A 192 4.16 12.08 -3.97
C ARG A 192 5.49 11.54 -3.43
N ALA A 193 6.25 10.82 -4.26
CA ALA A 193 7.54 10.23 -3.89
C ALA A 193 8.53 11.31 -3.42
N THR A 194 8.63 12.41 -4.17
CA THR A 194 9.46 13.57 -3.81
C THR A 194 9.01 14.21 -2.49
N ARG A 195 7.70 14.38 -2.30
CA ARG A 195 7.16 15.10 -1.12
C ARG A 195 7.23 14.31 0.17
N PHE A 196 7.06 12.98 0.12
CA PHE A 196 6.86 12.16 1.32
C PHE A 196 7.92 11.10 1.55
N GLU A 197 8.66 10.69 0.51
CA GLU A 197 9.63 9.60 0.58
C GLU A 197 11.08 10.08 0.33
N ASP A 198 11.27 11.38 0.12
CA ASP A 198 12.57 12.00 -0.22
C ASP A 198 13.24 11.35 -1.46
N VAL A 199 12.45 10.93 -2.46
CA VAL A 199 12.91 10.31 -3.71
C VAL A 199 12.89 11.32 -4.85
N PHE A 200 14.06 11.60 -5.42
CA PHE A 200 14.26 12.65 -6.44
C PHE A 200 14.84 12.14 -7.76
N LEU A 201 15.47 10.96 -7.76
CA LEU A 201 16.18 10.42 -8.93
C LEU A 201 15.26 9.53 -9.77
N SER A 202 15.45 9.59 -11.08
CA SER A 202 14.98 8.60 -12.04
C SER A 202 16.08 7.57 -12.34
N VAL A 203 15.71 6.40 -12.88
CA VAL A 203 16.66 5.41 -13.42
C VAL A 203 17.65 6.02 -14.42
N SER A 204 17.23 6.97 -15.26
CA SER A 204 18.12 7.60 -16.24
C SER A 204 19.25 8.39 -15.59
N ASP A 205 18.96 9.07 -14.48
CA ASP A 205 19.94 9.87 -13.72
C ASP A 205 21.07 9.01 -13.15
N ILE A 206 20.81 7.71 -12.96
CA ILE A 206 21.77 6.73 -12.47
C ILE A 206 22.55 6.11 -13.62
N ILE A 207 21.87 5.68 -14.68
CA ILE A 207 22.47 4.95 -15.80
C ILE A 207 23.51 5.82 -16.52
N ASP A 208 23.20 7.09 -16.74
CA ASP A 208 24.03 8.02 -17.53
C ASP A 208 25.16 8.66 -16.74
N ASN A 209 25.29 8.33 -15.44
CA ASN A 209 26.17 9.05 -14.52
C ASN A 209 27.29 8.15 -13.96
N ASP A 210 28.54 8.56 -14.18
CA ASP A 210 29.73 7.84 -13.72
C ASP A 210 29.99 7.89 -12.21
N HIS A 211 29.23 8.69 -11.46
CA HIS A 211 29.32 8.72 -9.99
C HIS A 211 28.70 7.48 -9.34
N PHE A 212 27.94 6.68 -10.08
CA PHE A 212 27.35 5.42 -9.60
C PHE A 212 28.23 4.22 -9.95
N SER A 213 28.28 3.25 -9.04
CA SER A 213 29.00 2.01 -9.29
C SER A 213 28.36 1.21 -10.43
N GLU A 214 29.15 0.35 -11.07
CA GLU A 214 28.67 -0.55 -12.12
C GLU A 214 27.46 -1.37 -11.66
N LYS A 215 27.47 -1.87 -10.43
CA LYS A 215 26.35 -2.63 -9.83
C LYS A 215 25.11 -1.78 -9.61
N GLU A 216 25.26 -0.53 -9.19
CA GLU A 216 24.10 0.39 -9.04
C GLU A 216 23.46 0.69 -10.39
N ARG A 217 24.27 0.86 -11.44
CA ARG A 217 23.79 1.05 -12.82
C ARG A 217 23.13 -0.20 -13.38
N GLU A 218 23.66 -1.38 -13.07
CA GLU A 218 23.03 -2.66 -13.43
C GLU A 218 21.65 -2.81 -12.78
N VAL A 219 21.53 -2.53 -11.47
CA VAL A 219 20.23 -2.55 -10.78
C VAL A 219 19.26 -1.52 -11.39
N ALA A 220 19.73 -0.31 -11.72
CA ALA A 220 18.88 0.72 -12.35
C ALA A 220 18.36 0.28 -13.73
N LYS A 221 19.18 -0.41 -14.53
CA LYS A 221 18.75 -1.00 -15.81
C LYS A 221 17.67 -2.05 -15.61
N HIS A 222 17.84 -2.94 -14.63
CA HIS A 222 16.81 -3.93 -14.30
C HIS A 222 15.48 -3.28 -13.87
N ILE A 223 15.53 -2.18 -13.11
CA ILE A 223 14.33 -1.41 -12.74
C ILE A 223 13.66 -0.82 -13.99
N LEU A 224 14.44 -0.27 -14.92
CA LEU A 224 13.92 0.29 -16.17
C LEU A 224 13.23 -0.81 -17.01
N ASP A 225 13.89 -1.96 -17.20
CA ASP A 225 13.34 -3.08 -17.96
C ASP A 225 12.01 -3.58 -17.37
N ASP A 226 11.93 -3.72 -16.05
CA ASP A 226 10.71 -4.11 -15.35
C ASP A 226 9.60 -3.05 -15.49
N PHE A 227 9.97 -1.77 -15.43
CA PHE A 227 9.02 -0.68 -15.57
C PHE A 227 8.43 -0.61 -16.98
N GLU A 228 9.27 -0.73 -18.02
CA GLU A 228 8.83 -0.73 -19.41
C GLU A 228 7.92 -1.91 -19.75
N GLN A 229 8.20 -3.09 -19.20
CA GLN A 229 7.32 -4.27 -19.34
C GLN A 229 5.98 -4.11 -18.60
N ALA A 230 5.92 -3.21 -17.62
CA ALA A 230 4.72 -2.96 -16.83
C ALA A 230 3.82 -1.86 -17.44
N LEU A 231 4.30 -1.06 -18.39
CA LEU A 231 3.47 -0.07 -19.11
C LEU A 231 2.42 -0.75 -20.00
#